data_AF-A0A7J7T8E8-F1
#
_entry.id   AF-A0A7J7T8E8-F1
#
_cell.length_a   1.000
_cell.length_b   1.000
_cell.length_c   1.000
_cell.angle_alpha   90.00
_cell.angle_beta   90.00
_cell.angle_gamma   90.00
#
_symmetry.space_group_name_H-M   'P 1'
#
loop_
_entity.id
_entity.type
_entity.pdbx_description
1 polymer ?
#
loop_
_entity_poly.entity_id
_entity_poly.type
_entity_poly.pdbx_seq_one_letter_code
_entity_poly.pdbx_strand_id
1 'polypeptide(L)'
;MEISAPSQQRQQIAEIEKQTKEQSQLTATQTRTVNKHGDEIITSTTSNYETQTFSSKTEWRVRAISAANLHLRTNHIYVSSDDIKETGYTYILPKNVLKKFICISDLRAQIAGYLYGVSPPDNPQVKEIRCIVMVPQWGTHQTVHLPNQLPQHEYLKEMEPLGWIHTQPNESPQLSPQDVTTHAKIMADNPSWDGEKTIIITCSFTPGSCTLTAYKLTPSGYEWGRQNTDKGNNPKGYLPSHYERVQMLLSDRFLGFFMVPAQSSWNYNFMGVRHDPNMKYELQLANPKEFYHEVHRPSHFLNFALLQEGEVYSADREDLYA
;
A
#
# COMPACT_ATOMS: atom_id res chain seq x y z
N MET A 1 -1.42 -15.21 60.88
CA MET A 1 -1.36 -15.39 59.42
C MET A 1 -1.91 -14.11 58.79
N GLU A 2 -1.03 -13.23 58.34
CA GLU A 2 -1.42 -12.03 57.60
C GLU A 2 -1.79 -12.42 56.17
N ILE A 3 -3.02 -12.11 55.76
CA ILE A 3 -3.52 -12.33 54.41
C ILE A 3 -3.06 -11.14 53.56
N SER A 4 -2.03 -11.36 52.74
CA SER A 4 -1.51 -10.35 51.81
C SER A 4 -2.54 -10.08 50.71
N ALA A 5 -2.72 -8.81 50.34
CA ALA A 5 -3.61 -8.40 49.24
C ALA A 5 -3.13 -8.99 47.91
N PRO A 6 -4.03 -9.50 47.04
CA PRO A 6 -3.64 -10.11 45.77
C PRO A 6 -3.00 -9.07 44.85
N SER A 7 -1.89 -9.43 44.19
CA SER A 7 -1.18 -8.55 43.27
C SER A 7 -2.01 -8.24 42.02
N GLN A 8 -1.97 -6.98 41.55
CA GLN A 8 -2.71 -6.51 40.37
C GLN A 8 -2.45 -7.36 39.11
N GLN A 9 -1.26 -7.95 38.99
CA GLN A 9 -0.88 -8.86 37.91
C GLN A 9 -1.68 -10.18 37.94
N ARG A 10 -1.99 -10.72 39.12
CA ARG A 10 -2.84 -11.92 39.24
C ARG A 10 -4.31 -11.62 38.96
N GLN A 11 -4.78 -10.41 39.28
CA GLN A 11 -6.13 -9.99 38.92
C GLN A 11 -6.28 -9.81 37.39
N GLN A 12 -5.29 -9.22 36.72
CA GLN A 12 -5.29 -9.11 35.25
C GLN A 12 -5.21 -10.48 34.55
N ILE A 13 -4.40 -11.41 35.06
CA ILE A 13 -4.33 -12.77 34.50
C ILE A 13 -5.65 -13.52 34.73
N ALA A 14 -6.28 -13.37 35.89
CA ALA A 14 -7.59 -13.95 36.15
C ALA A 14 -8.71 -13.32 35.29
N GLU A 15 -8.63 -12.02 34.98
CA GLU A 15 -9.53 -11.35 34.04
C GLU A 15 -9.32 -11.80 32.60
N ILE A 16 -8.07 -11.99 32.16
CA ILE A 16 -7.73 -12.53 30.84
C ILE A 16 -8.18 -14.00 30.72
N GLU A 17 -7.97 -14.82 31.75
CA GLU A 17 -8.46 -16.21 31.79
C GLU A 17 -10.00 -16.27 31.84
N LYS A 18 -10.65 -15.33 32.53
CA LYS A 18 -12.11 -15.24 32.57
C LYS A 18 -12.69 -14.76 31.23
N GLN A 19 -12.06 -13.79 30.56
CA GLN A 19 -12.42 -13.38 29.19
C GLN A 19 -12.17 -14.50 28.17
N THR A 20 -11.10 -15.27 28.33
CA THR A 20 -10.81 -16.43 27.46
C THR A 20 -11.80 -17.57 27.71
N LYS A 21 -12.21 -17.81 28.96
CA LYS A 21 -13.25 -18.79 29.31
C LYS A 21 -14.64 -18.36 28.85
N GLU A 22 -14.99 -17.08 28.95
CA GLU A 22 -16.26 -16.53 28.47
C GLU A 22 -16.34 -16.51 26.93
N GLN A 23 -15.21 -16.35 26.22
CA GLN A 23 -15.14 -16.54 24.75
C GLN A 23 -15.23 -18.02 24.31
N SER A 24 -15.01 -18.97 25.24
CA SER A 24 -15.02 -20.41 24.96
C SER A 24 -16.31 -21.13 25.41
N GLN A 25 -17.34 -20.38 25.84
CA GLN A 25 -18.68 -20.96 26.01
C GLN A 25 -19.29 -21.19 24.62
N LEU A 26 -19.06 -22.39 24.10
CA LEU A 26 -19.76 -22.97 22.97
C LEU A 26 -21.25 -23.10 23.32
N THR A 27 -22.07 -22.13 22.89
CA THR A 27 -23.53 -22.26 22.95
C THR A 27 -23.97 -23.22 21.84
N ALA A 28 -23.98 -24.52 22.12
CA ALA A 28 -24.53 -25.52 21.22
C ALA A 28 -26.07 -25.41 21.22
N THR A 29 -26.68 -25.03 20.10
CA THR A 29 -28.13 -25.08 19.96
C THR A 29 -28.55 -26.52 19.67
N GLN A 30 -29.29 -27.13 20.59
CA GLN A 30 -29.87 -28.46 20.40
C GLN A 30 -31.24 -28.33 19.76
N THR A 31 -31.41 -28.91 18.58
CA THR A 31 -32.72 -29.01 17.92
C THR A 31 -33.27 -30.42 18.14
N ARG A 32 -34.45 -30.52 18.76
CA ARG A 32 -35.16 -31.78 18.97
C ARG A 32 -36.21 -31.94 17.88
N THR A 33 -36.18 -33.07 17.18
CA THR A 33 -37.18 -33.39 16.15
C THR A 33 -37.59 -34.85 16.28
N VAL A 34 -38.90 -35.12 16.13
CA VAL A 34 -39.47 -36.47 16.30
C VAL A 34 -39.76 -37.06 14.92
N ASN A 35 -39.33 -38.30 14.66
CA ASN A 35 -39.64 -38.96 13.39
C ASN A 35 -41.08 -39.50 13.39
N LYS A 36 -41.57 -39.95 12.22
CA LYS A 36 -42.93 -40.52 12.04
C LYS A 36 -43.24 -41.80 12.85
N HIS A 37 -42.26 -42.38 13.53
CA HIS A 37 -42.35 -43.55 14.39
C HIS A 37 -42.22 -43.22 15.89
N GLY A 38 -42.08 -41.93 16.26
CA GLY A 38 -42.08 -41.48 17.65
C GLY A 38 -40.70 -41.41 18.32
N ASP A 39 -39.61 -41.67 17.59
CA ASP A 39 -38.26 -41.59 18.14
C ASP A 39 -37.77 -40.12 18.18
N GLU A 40 -37.29 -39.68 19.35
CA GLU A 40 -36.67 -38.36 19.52
C GLU A 40 -35.25 -38.34 18.93
N ILE A 41 -35.05 -37.50 17.91
CA ILE A 41 -33.73 -37.19 17.37
C ILE A 41 -33.27 -35.86 17.95
N ILE A 42 -32.14 -35.87 18.65
CA ILE A 42 -31.51 -34.67 19.21
C ILE A 42 -30.26 -34.36 18.37
N THR A 43 -30.33 -33.32 17.55
CA THR A 43 -29.21 -32.85 16.73
C THR A 43 -28.56 -31.67 17.42
N SER A 44 -27.28 -31.80 17.77
CA SER A 44 -26.48 -30.73 18.37
C SER A 44 -25.62 -30.10 17.28
N THR A 45 -25.94 -28.89 16.86
CA THR A 45 -25.17 -28.16 15.84
C THR A 45 -24.18 -27.23 16.53
N THR A 46 -22.90 -27.59 16.55
CA THR A 46 -21.80 -26.71 16.97
C THR A 46 -21.21 -26.00 15.75
N SER A 47 -21.88 -24.95 15.28
CA SER A 47 -21.35 -24.13 14.18
C SER A 47 -21.57 -22.64 14.45
N ASN A 48 -20.49 -21.95 14.81
CA ASN A 48 -20.42 -20.47 14.80
C ASN A 48 -20.26 -19.91 13.38
N TYR A 49 -20.31 -20.75 12.34
CA TYR A 49 -19.98 -20.34 10.98
C TYR A 49 -21.11 -19.56 10.29
N GLU A 50 -22.37 -19.75 10.68
CA GLU A 50 -23.52 -19.19 9.94
C GLU A 50 -24.21 -18.00 10.62
N THR A 51 -23.85 -17.64 11.85
CA THR A 51 -24.42 -16.47 12.56
C THR A 51 -23.47 -15.28 12.67
N GLN A 52 -22.20 -15.43 12.26
CA GLN A 52 -21.37 -14.27 11.99
C GLN A 52 -21.62 -13.82 10.56
N THR A 53 -22.46 -12.81 10.38
CA THR A 53 -22.37 -11.93 9.22
C THR A 53 -20.89 -11.53 9.11
N PHE A 54 -20.16 -12.13 8.17
CA PHE A 54 -18.80 -11.75 7.87
C PHE A 54 -18.86 -10.36 7.22
N SER A 55 -18.97 -9.34 8.07
CA SER A 55 -18.60 -7.98 7.70
C SER A 55 -17.11 -8.05 7.44
N SER A 56 -16.70 -7.93 6.17
CA SER A 56 -15.29 -7.77 5.85
C SER A 56 -14.78 -6.59 6.68
N LYS A 57 -13.93 -6.84 7.68
CA LYS A 57 -13.29 -5.84 8.57
C LYS A 57 -12.34 -4.87 7.83
N THR A 58 -12.52 -4.73 6.52
CA THR A 58 -11.86 -3.81 5.60
C THR A 58 -12.95 -3.01 4.89
N GLU A 59 -13.63 -2.13 5.63
CA GLU A 59 -14.62 -1.25 5.04
C GLU A 59 -13.91 -0.24 4.12
N TRP A 60 -13.87 -0.57 2.83
CA TRP A 60 -13.27 0.26 1.80
C TRP A 60 -13.90 1.66 1.75
N ARG A 61 -15.16 1.80 2.21
CA ARG A 61 -15.88 3.08 2.31
C ARG A 61 -15.26 4.02 3.34
N VAL A 62 -14.96 3.55 4.55
CA VAL A 62 -14.27 4.35 5.59
C VAL A 62 -12.90 4.82 5.11
N ARG A 63 -12.17 3.94 4.43
CA ARG A 63 -10.89 4.31 3.81
C ARG A 63 -11.07 5.29 2.66
N ALA A 64 -12.11 5.13 1.82
CA ALA A 64 -12.40 6.06 0.73
C ALA A 64 -12.73 7.47 1.26
N ILE A 65 -13.54 7.58 2.31
CA ILE A 65 -13.86 8.86 2.97
C ILE A 65 -12.59 9.48 3.55
N SER A 66 -11.77 8.68 4.24
CA SER A 66 -10.49 9.16 4.78
C SER A 66 -9.51 9.60 3.68
N ALA A 67 -9.45 8.86 2.57
CA ALA A 67 -8.57 9.15 1.43
C ALA A 67 -8.95 10.46 0.73
N ALA A 68 -10.24 10.85 0.74
CA ALA A 68 -10.69 12.13 0.22
C ALA A 68 -10.02 13.34 0.93
N ASN A 69 -9.52 13.16 2.15
CA ASN A 69 -8.84 14.20 2.94
C ASN A 69 -7.31 14.17 2.81
N LEU A 70 -6.72 13.31 1.95
CA LEU A 70 -5.25 13.20 1.80
C LEU A 70 -4.60 14.51 1.36
N HIS A 71 -5.32 15.35 0.61
CA HIS A 71 -4.83 16.66 0.19
C HIS A 71 -4.45 17.57 1.38
N LEU A 72 -5.08 17.42 2.55
CA LEU A 72 -4.75 18.22 3.74
C LEU A 72 -3.32 17.95 4.23
N ARG A 73 -2.84 16.72 4.09
CA ARG A 73 -1.48 16.31 4.47
C ARG A 73 -0.42 16.98 3.59
N THR A 74 -0.79 17.37 2.36
CA THR A 74 0.15 17.99 1.40
C THR A 74 0.62 19.39 1.82
N ASN A 75 -0.01 19.98 2.83
CA ASN A 75 0.42 21.24 3.44
C ASN A 75 1.56 21.06 4.45
N HIS A 76 1.68 19.87 5.05
CA HIS A 76 2.65 19.56 6.09
C HIS A 76 3.50 18.36 5.65
N ILE A 77 4.60 18.66 4.96
CA ILE A 77 5.52 17.65 4.44
C ILE A 77 6.90 17.87 5.08
N TYR A 78 7.42 16.83 5.71
CA TYR A 78 8.74 16.80 6.32
C TYR A 78 9.68 15.90 5.52
N VAL A 79 10.97 16.24 5.51
CA VAL A 79 12.02 15.44 4.88
C VAL A 79 13.05 15.11 5.94
N SER A 80 13.39 13.82 6.09
CA SER A 80 14.43 13.40 7.02
C SER A 80 15.80 13.90 6.55
N SER A 81 16.53 14.55 7.47
CA SER A 81 17.86 15.12 7.24
C SER A 81 18.98 14.41 7.98
N ASP A 82 18.69 13.31 8.69
CA ASP A 82 19.59 12.74 9.69
C ASP A 82 20.57 11.72 9.06
N ASP A 83 21.81 11.72 9.55
CA ASP A 83 22.88 10.75 9.21
C ASP A 83 23.17 10.60 7.71
N ILE A 84 23.05 11.69 6.95
CA ILE A 84 23.31 11.69 5.50
C ILE A 84 24.81 11.81 5.26
N LYS A 85 25.38 10.86 4.50
CA LYS A 85 26.77 10.98 4.02
C LYS A 85 26.89 12.15 3.05
N GLU A 86 27.93 12.98 3.22
CA GLU A 86 28.27 14.07 2.28
C GLU A 86 28.71 13.54 0.90
N THR A 87 29.06 12.26 0.81
CA THR A 87 29.50 11.60 -0.42
C THR A 87 28.34 10.83 -1.07
N GLY A 88 27.74 11.43 -2.11
CA GLY A 88 26.68 10.79 -2.89
C GLY A 88 25.91 11.81 -3.74
N TYR A 89 24.93 11.31 -4.50
CA TYR A 89 24.01 12.17 -5.24
C TYR A 89 22.96 12.80 -4.32
N THR A 90 22.61 14.06 -4.60
CA THR A 90 21.47 14.74 -3.98
C THR A 90 20.27 14.68 -4.91
N TYR A 91 19.13 14.18 -4.43
CA TYR A 91 17.91 14.02 -5.23
C TYR A 91 16.95 15.17 -4.98
N ILE A 92 16.41 15.77 -6.05
CA ILE A 92 15.44 16.86 -5.96
C ILE A 92 14.10 16.38 -6.50
N LEU A 93 13.10 16.30 -5.61
CA LEU A 93 11.73 15.91 -5.94
C LEU A 93 10.83 17.15 -6.07
N PRO A 94 10.22 17.40 -7.24
CA PRO A 94 9.34 18.54 -7.41
C PRO A 94 8.04 18.36 -6.61
N LYS A 95 7.60 19.41 -5.91
CA LYS A 95 6.45 19.30 -4.99
C LYS A 95 5.15 18.94 -5.70
N ASN A 96 4.95 19.38 -6.94
CA ASN A 96 3.69 19.15 -7.65
C ASN A 96 3.39 17.64 -7.84
N VAL A 97 4.39 16.85 -8.25
CA VAL A 97 4.20 15.40 -8.41
C VAL A 97 4.09 14.69 -7.08
N LEU A 98 4.83 15.13 -6.05
CA LEU A 98 4.70 14.59 -4.70
C LEU A 98 3.29 14.80 -4.14
N LYS A 99 2.75 16.02 -4.25
CA LYS A 99 1.39 16.34 -3.79
C LYS A 99 0.35 15.47 -4.49
N LYS A 100 0.44 15.33 -5.82
CA LYS A 100 -0.48 14.46 -6.56
C LYS A 100 -0.30 13.00 -6.17
N PHE A 101 0.93 12.51 -5.98
CA PHE A 101 1.23 11.14 -5.54
C PHE A 101 0.60 10.83 -4.17
N ILE A 102 0.68 11.77 -3.22
CA ILE A 102 -0.01 11.67 -1.93
C ILE A 102 -1.53 11.64 -2.14
N CYS A 103 -2.09 12.54 -2.95
CA CYS A 103 -3.55 12.63 -3.16
C CYS A 103 -4.16 11.38 -3.84
N ILE A 104 -3.40 10.67 -4.69
CA ILE A 104 -3.90 9.47 -5.37
C ILE A 104 -3.77 8.19 -4.54
N SER A 105 -3.16 8.27 -3.36
CA SER A 105 -2.82 7.11 -2.54
C SER A 105 -3.98 6.63 -1.64
N ASP A 106 -3.70 5.63 -0.83
CA ASP A 106 -4.56 5.18 0.26
C ASP A 106 -3.74 5.07 1.57
N LEU A 107 -4.41 5.25 2.70
CA LEU A 107 -3.78 5.26 4.03
C LEU A 107 -3.31 3.88 4.52
N ARG A 108 -3.73 2.80 3.87
CA ARG A 108 -3.43 1.41 4.28
C ARG A 108 -2.76 0.60 3.18
N ALA A 109 -3.24 0.68 1.94
CA ALA A 109 -2.62 -0.03 0.82
C ALA A 109 -1.52 0.85 0.22
N GLN A 110 -0.30 0.32 0.21
CA GLN A 110 0.83 1.00 -0.40
C GLN A 110 0.62 1.15 -1.90
N ILE A 111 1.05 2.28 -2.44
CA ILE A 111 1.20 2.51 -3.87
C ILE A 111 2.63 2.91 -4.15
N ALA A 112 3.12 2.64 -5.35
CA ALA A 112 4.47 2.96 -5.79
C ALA A 112 4.48 3.61 -7.18
N GLY A 113 5.52 4.38 -7.45
CA GLY A 113 5.81 4.95 -8.76
C GLY A 113 7.30 4.87 -9.06
N TYR A 114 7.65 4.59 -10.31
CA TYR A 114 9.05 4.63 -10.74
C TYR A 114 9.51 6.07 -10.97
N LEU A 115 10.75 6.36 -10.58
CA LEU A 115 11.35 7.67 -10.67
C LEU A 115 12.24 7.75 -11.92
N TYR A 116 12.05 8.80 -12.72
CA TYR A 116 12.90 9.13 -13.84
C TYR A 116 13.33 10.59 -13.75
N GLY A 117 14.57 10.85 -14.13
CA GLY A 117 15.13 12.19 -14.05
C GLY A 117 16.44 12.34 -14.79
N VAL A 118 17.05 13.50 -14.59
CA VAL A 118 18.33 13.88 -15.21
C VAL A 118 19.15 14.68 -14.22
N SER A 119 20.47 14.70 -14.43
CA SER A 119 21.32 15.70 -13.78
C SER A 119 21.22 17.03 -14.51
N PRO A 120 21.17 18.17 -13.80
CA PRO A 120 21.36 19.49 -14.40
C PRO A 120 22.69 19.56 -15.17
N PRO A 121 22.77 20.29 -16.30
CA PRO A 121 24.00 20.43 -17.08
C PRO A 121 25.19 20.94 -16.25
N ASP A 122 24.92 21.80 -15.28
CA ASP A 122 25.93 22.47 -14.47
C ASP A 122 26.38 21.64 -13.25
N ASN A 123 25.62 20.61 -12.85
CA ASN A 123 25.91 19.86 -11.62
C ASN A 123 25.54 18.37 -11.74
N PRO A 124 26.52 17.49 -12.05
CA PRO A 124 26.27 16.06 -12.21
C PRO A 124 25.97 15.34 -10.88
N GLN A 125 26.31 15.94 -9.73
CA GLN A 125 26.06 15.35 -8.39
C GLN A 125 24.60 15.53 -7.94
N VAL A 126 23.81 16.31 -8.67
CA VAL A 126 22.39 16.49 -8.39
C VAL A 126 21.57 15.67 -9.38
N LYS A 127 20.50 15.03 -8.89
CA LYS A 127 19.53 14.29 -9.70
C LYS A 127 18.15 14.94 -9.55
N GLU A 128 17.68 15.60 -10.59
CA GLU A 128 16.34 16.20 -10.62
C GLU A 128 15.33 15.16 -11.12
N ILE A 129 14.42 14.75 -10.24
CA ILE A 129 13.33 13.84 -10.58
C ILE A 129 12.33 14.62 -11.44
N ARG A 130 12.18 14.25 -12.71
CA ARG A 130 11.29 14.92 -13.66
C ARG A 130 9.97 14.19 -13.84
N CYS A 131 9.97 12.87 -13.66
CA CYS A 131 8.81 12.05 -13.95
C CYS A 131 8.58 10.99 -12.88
N ILE A 132 7.31 10.81 -12.50
CA ILE A 132 6.84 9.63 -11.78
C ILE A 132 5.98 8.79 -12.72
N VAL A 133 6.36 7.52 -12.91
CA VAL A 133 5.59 6.58 -13.73
C VAL A 133 4.75 5.69 -12.81
N MET A 134 3.43 5.76 -12.96
CA MET A 134 2.51 4.82 -12.35
C MET A 134 2.30 3.64 -13.29
N VAL A 135 2.49 2.43 -12.78
CA VAL A 135 2.31 1.17 -13.52
C VAL A 135 1.15 0.37 -12.92
N PRO A 136 0.58 -0.62 -13.62
CA PRO A 136 -0.36 -1.58 -13.04
C PRO A 136 0.19 -2.13 -11.73
N GLN A 137 -0.56 -2.07 -10.63
CA GLN A 137 -0.03 -2.50 -9.32
C GLN A 137 -1.14 -2.74 -8.29
N TRP A 138 -0.82 -3.51 -7.27
CA TRP A 138 -1.62 -3.61 -6.05
C TRP A 138 -0.72 -3.64 -4.82
N GLY A 139 -1.28 -3.28 -3.66
CA GLY A 139 -0.50 -3.09 -2.44
C GLY A 139 -1.14 -3.72 -1.22
N THR A 140 -0.29 -4.11 -0.30
CA THR A 140 -0.67 -4.46 1.07
C THR A 140 -0.31 -3.29 1.99
N HIS A 141 -0.40 -3.48 3.30
CA HIS A 141 0.05 -2.50 4.28
C HIS A 141 1.56 -2.52 4.50
N GLN A 142 2.26 -3.55 4.01
CA GLN A 142 3.70 -3.74 4.21
C GLN A 142 4.51 -3.64 2.93
N THR A 143 3.91 -3.92 1.77
CA THR A 143 4.64 -3.99 0.49
C THR A 143 3.72 -3.72 -0.68
N VAL A 144 4.32 -3.47 -1.85
CA VAL A 144 3.67 -3.27 -3.14
C VAL A 144 4.07 -4.38 -4.12
N HIS A 145 3.16 -4.72 -5.02
CA HIS A 145 3.39 -5.68 -6.08
C HIS A 145 3.29 -4.97 -7.43
N LEU A 146 4.41 -4.96 -8.15
CA LEU A 146 4.58 -4.37 -9.47
C LEU A 146 4.84 -5.48 -10.52
N PRO A 147 4.50 -5.27 -11.79
CA PRO A 147 4.95 -6.10 -12.90
C PRO A 147 6.47 -6.05 -13.06
N ASN A 148 7.03 -7.12 -13.60
CA ASN A 148 8.46 -7.26 -13.85
C ASN A 148 8.94 -6.34 -15.00
N GLN A 149 8.05 -5.97 -15.93
CA GLN A 149 8.39 -5.04 -17.01
C GLN A 149 8.63 -3.65 -16.45
N LEU A 150 9.83 -3.08 -16.68
CA LEU A 150 10.10 -1.67 -16.43
C LEU A 150 9.43 -0.74 -17.44
N PRO A 151 9.16 0.53 -17.06
CA PRO A 151 8.61 1.54 -17.95
C PRO A 151 9.42 1.75 -19.23
N GLN A 152 8.74 1.73 -20.36
CA GLN A 152 9.30 2.06 -21.67
C GLN A 152 8.36 3.03 -22.38
N HIS A 153 8.89 4.18 -22.79
CA HIS A 153 8.15 5.18 -23.57
C HIS A 153 9.14 6.17 -24.21
N GLU A 154 8.75 6.83 -25.30
CA GLU A 154 9.56 7.83 -26.00
C GLU A 154 10.07 8.95 -25.08
N TYR A 155 9.16 9.60 -24.34
CA TYR A 155 9.51 10.62 -23.33
C TYR A 155 10.49 10.15 -22.24
N LEU A 156 10.61 8.84 -21.97
CA LEU A 156 11.51 8.33 -20.93
C LEU A 156 12.94 8.14 -21.44
N LYS A 157 13.17 8.11 -22.76
CA LYS A 157 14.49 7.81 -23.36
C LYS A 157 15.54 8.87 -23.07
N GLU A 158 15.12 10.11 -22.82
CA GLU A 158 16.00 11.24 -22.50
C GLU A 158 16.36 11.29 -21.00
N MET A 159 15.79 10.40 -20.18
CA MET A 159 15.97 10.37 -18.73
C MET A 159 16.59 9.05 -18.28
N GLU A 160 17.27 9.08 -17.13
CA GLU A 160 17.77 7.87 -16.47
C GLU A 160 16.81 7.43 -15.34
N PRO A 161 16.67 6.12 -15.09
CA PRO A 161 15.90 5.63 -13.94
C PRO A 161 16.62 5.99 -12.63
N LEU A 162 15.87 6.53 -11.68
CA LEU A 162 16.37 6.94 -10.35
C LEU A 162 15.80 6.09 -9.22
N GLY A 163 15.19 4.95 -9.54
CA GLY A 163 14.58 4.04 -8.58
C GLY A 163 13.07 4.23 -8.46
N TRP A 164 12.53 4.24 -7.24
CA TRP A 164 11.09 4.26 -7.00
C TRP A 164 10.69 4.96 -5.70
N ILE A 165 9.46 5.48 -5.68
CA ILE A 165 8.81 6.05 -4.50
C ILE A 165 7.62 5.19 -4.12
N HIS A 166 7.35 5.00 -2.83
CA HIS A 166 6.11 4.37 -2.37
C HIS A 166 5.56 4.99 -1.10
N THR A 167 4.25 4.85 -0.90
CA THR A 167 3.60 5.25 0.34
C THR A 167 3.78 4.20 1.42
N GLN A 168 3.85 4.64 2.68
CA GLN A 168 4.00 3.78 3.84
C GLN A 168 2.95 4.16 4.90
N PRO A 169 2.08 3.23 5.36
CA PRO A 169 1.04 3.54 6.32
C PRO A 169 1.58 4.02 7.68
N ASN A 170 2.67 3.41 8.13
CA ASN A 170 3.32 3.73 9.40
C ASN A 170 4.76 4.11 9.14
N GLU A 171 5.20 5.21 9.74
CA GLU A 171 6.59 5.62 9.70
C GLU A 171 7.49 4.59 10.39
N SER A 172 8.61 4.27 9.74
CA SER A 172 9.66 3.41 10.26
C SER A 172 10.99 4.14 10.14
N PRO A 173 11.85 4.11 11.18
CA PRO A 173 13.19 4.69 11.07
C PRO A 173 14.09 3.89 10.10
N GLN A 174 13.78 2.62 9.86
CA GLN A 174 14.50 1.72 8.97
C GLN A 174 13.77 1.49 7.65
N LEU A 175 14.53 1.25 6.58
CA LEU A 175 14.00 0.75 5.32
C LEU A 175 13.45 -0.66 5.52
N SER A 176 12.29 -1.01 4.98
CA SER A 176 11.72 -2.33 5.23
C SER A 176 12.54 -3.44 4.54
N PRO A 177 12.63 -4.65 5.11
CA PRO A 177 13.27 -5.78 4.43
C PRO A 177 12.62 -6.10 3.07
N GLN A 178 11.32 -5.84 2.93
CA GLN A 178 10.58 -6.00 1.68
C GLN A 178 11.05 -5.00 0.63
N ASP A 179 11.33 -3.75 1.00
CA ASP A 179 11.83 -2.73 0.06
C ASP A 179 13.25 -3.05 -0.39
N VAL A 180 14.12 -3.47 0.53
CA VAL A 180 15.48 -3.94 0.19
C VAL A 180 15.42 -5.11 -0.80
N THR A 181 14.57 -6.09 -0.52
CA THR A 181 14.38 -7.27 -1.39
C THR A 181 13.84 -6.86 -2.76
N THR A 182 12.84 -5.97 -2.80
CA THR A 182 12.20 -5.51 -4.03
C THR A 182 13.18 -4.72 -4.89
N HIS A 183 13.88 -3.76 -4.31
CA HIS A 183 14.84 -2.93 -5.04
C HIS A 183 16.02 -3.77 -5.56
N ALA A 184 16.55 -4.70 -4.76
CA ALA A 184 17.64 -5.59 -5.19
C ALA A 184 17.22 -6.53 -6.32
N LYS A 185 15.99 -7.08 -6.30
CA LYS A 185 15.47 -7.92 -7.39
C LYS A 185 15.25 -7.14 -8.67
N ILE A 186 14.72 -5.92 -8.58
CA ILE A 186 14.60 -5.04 -9.76
C ILE A 186 15.97 -4.77 -10.37
N MET A 187 16.98 -4.45 -9.56
CA MET A 187 18.35 -4.24 -10.04
C MET A 187 18.95 -5.49 -10.70
N ALA A 188 18.71 -6.67 -10.11
CA ALA A 188 19.23 -7.93 -10.65
C ALA A 188 18.67 -8.26 -12.04
N ASP A 189 17.39 -7.97 -12.26
CA ASP A 189 16.71 -8.25 -13.53
C ASP A 189 16.90 -7.13 -14.57
N ASN A 190 17.34 -5.93 -14.14
CA ASN A 190 17.39 -4.74 -14.99
C ASN A 190 18.74 -4.01 -14.88
N PRO A 191 19.70 -4.30 -15.78
CA PRO A 191 21.02 -3.66 -15.79
C PRO A 191 21.00 -2.14 -15.97
N SER A 192 19.88 -1.58 -16.42
CA SER A 192 19.67 -0.13 -16.51
C SER A 192 19.66 0.58 -15.16
N TRP A 193 19.41 -0.15 -14.06
CA TRP A 193 19.40 0.42 -12.71
C TRP A 193 20.80 0.32 -12.09
N ASP A 194 21.42 1.49 -11.91
CA ASP A 194 22.72 1.62 -11.25
C ASP A 194 22.52 1.74 -9.73
N GLY A 195 23.10 0.82 -8.96
CA GLY A 195 22.96 0.77 -7.50
C GLY A 195 23.47 2.00 -6.76
N GLU A 196 24.30 2.83 -7.40
CA GLU A 196 24.78 4.08 -6.83
C GLU A 196 23.84 5.26 -7.14
N LYS A 197 22.94 5.13 -8.12
CA LYS A 197 22.04 6.18 -8.61
C LYS A 197 20.55 5.92 -8.37
N THR A 198 20.16 4.67 -8.11
CA THR A 198 18.77 4.31 -7.87
C THR A 198 18.45 4.30 -6.38
N ILE A 199 17.33 4.91 -6.01
CA ILE A 199 16.93 5.09 -4.62
C ILE A 199 15.52 4.55 -4.34
N ILE A 200 15.21 4.34 -3.07
CA ILE A 200 13.88 4.09 -2.54
C ILE A 200 13.46 5.33 -1.76
N ILE A 201 12.39 6.00 -2.19
CA ILE A 201 11.78 7.07 -1.40
C ILE A 201 10.56 6.48 -0.67
N THR A 202 10.60 6.50 0.66
CA THR A 202 9.44 6.16 1.49
C THR A 202 8.67 7.42 1.81
N CYS A 203 7.37 7.43 1.56
CA CYS A 203 6.45 8.51 1.92
C CYS A 203 5.50 8.02 3.03
N SER A 204 5.86 8.30 4.28
CA SER A 204 5.15 7.82 5.46
C SER A 204 4.01 8.76 5.87
N PHE A 205 2.84 8.19 6.20
CA PHE A 205 1.71 8.97 6.72
C PHE A 205 1.79 9.16 8.24
N THR A 206 2.37 10.27 8.66
CA THR A 206 2.38 10.74 10.05
C THR A 206 1.09 11.51 10.39
N PRO A 207 0.70 11.68 11.67
CA PRO A 207 -0.53 12.38 12.01
C PRO A 207 -0.61 13.79 11.39
N GLY A 208 -1.62 14.04 10.56
CA GLY A 208 -1.84 15.34 9.88
C GLY A 208 -0.81 15.74 8.82
N SER A 209 0.19 14.90 8.54
CA SER A 209 1.34 15.25 7.70
C SER A 209 1.82 14.06 6.86
N CYS A 210 2.91 14.25 6.12
CA CYS A 210 3.69 13.21 5.46
C CYS A 210 5.18 13.42 5.76
N THR A 211 5.90 12.34 6.06
CA THR A 211 7.37 12.37 6.20
C THR A 211 7.99 11.58 5.06
N LEU A 212 9.01 12.13 4.42
CA LEU A 212 9.78 11.45 3.39
C LEU A 212 11.20 11.14 3.84
N THR A 213 11.65 9.94 3.50
CA THR A 213 13.04 9.53 3.65
C THR A 213 13.50 8.82 2.38
N ALA A 214 14.71 9.13 1.92
CA ALA A 214 15.30 8.50 0.74
C ALA A 214 16.44 7.57 1.17
N TYR A 215 16.48 6.39 0.56
CA TYR A 215 17.45 5.33 0.85
C TYR A 215 18.10 4.84 -0.43
N LYS A 216 19.34 4.38 -0.32
CA LYS A 216 20.08 3.65 -1.35
C LYS A 216 20.49 2.29 -0.76
N LEU A 217 20.59 1.26 -1.60
CA LEU A 217 21.15 -0.01 -1.16
C LEU A 217 22.68 0.02 -1.10
N THR A 218 23.24 -0.63 -0.09
CA THR A 218 24.67 -0.94 -0.07
C THR A 218 24.94 -2.20 -0.92
N PRO A 219 26.20 -2.46 -1.33
CA PRO A 219 26.53 -3.70 -2.02
C PRO A 219 26.15 -4.96 -1.22
N SER A 220 26.26 -4.93 0.11
CA SER A 220 25.82 -6.03 0.97
C SER A 220 24.30 -6.19 0.98
N GLY A 221 23.55 -5.08 1.00
CA GLY A 221 22.10 -5.10 0.91
C GLY A 221 21.57 -5.59 -0.43
N TYR A 222 22.23 -5.23 -1.54
CA TYR A 222 21.93 -5.79 -2.85
C TYR A 222 22.08 -7.31 -2.87
N GLU A 223 23.21 -7.83 -2.39
CA GLU A 223 23.46 -9.27 -2.48
C GLU A 223 22.55 -10.06 -1.54
N TRP A 224 22.25 -9.53 -0.35
CA TRP A 224 21.26 -10.11 0.54
C TRP A 224 19.85 -10.08 -0.08
N GLY A 225 19.41 -8.94 -0.60
CA GLY A 225 18.06 -8.74 -1.13
C GLY A 225 17.76 -9.59 -2.37
N ARG A 226 18.76 -9.78 -3.23
CA ARG A 226 18.65 -10.65 -4.43
C ARG A 226 18.41 -12.12 -4.05
N GLN A 227 19.05 -12.59 -2.98
CA GLN A 227 18.95 -13.98 -2.51
C GLN A 227 17.74 -14.19 -1.58
N ASN A 228 17.18 -13.14 -0.99
CA ASN A 228 16.11 -13.26 -0.02
C ASN A 228 14.81 -13.81 -0.64
N THR A 229 14.24 -14.83 0.02
CA THR A 229 12.97 -15.47 -0.36
C THR A 229 11.89 -15.29 0.72
N ASP A 230 12.27 -14.95 1.94
CA ASP A 230 11.34 -14.72 3.04
C ASP A 230 10.73 -13.32 2.94
N LYS A 231 9.40 -13.27 2.90
CA LYS A 231 8.60 -12.03 2.79
C LYS A 231 8.08 -11.52 4.14
N GLY A 232 8.43 -12.20 5.23
CA GLY A 232 8.10 -11.78 6.59
C GLY A 232 8.78 -10.47 6.98
N ASN A 233 8.38 -9.91 8.12
CA ASN A 233 8.91 -8.64 8.63
C ASN A 233 10.31 -8.76 9.26
N ASN A 234 10.74 -9.97 9.62
CA ASN A 234 12.06 -10.23 10.22
C ASN A 234 12.75 -11.39 9.49
N PRO A 235 13.07 -11.22 8.19
CA PRO A 235 13.72 -12.28 7.43
C PRO A 235 15.15 -12.49 7.92
N LYS A 236 15.62 -13.74 7.84
CA LYS A 236 16.94 -14.13 8.34
C LYS A 236 18.05 -13.34 7.62
N GLY A 237 18.96 -12.78 8.41
CA GLY A 237 20.15 -12.08 7.89
C GLY A 237 19.91 -10.63 7.47
N TYR A 238 18.71 -10.08 7.62
CA TYR A 238 18.47 -8.65 7.43
C TYR A 238 19.25 -7.82 8.47
N LEU A 239 19.95 -6.78 8.01
CA LEU A 239 20.76 -5.90 8.84
C LEU A 239 20.57 -4.43 8.41
N PRO A 240 20.64 -3.46 9.35
CA PRO A 240 20.60 -2.03 9.02
C PRO A 240 21.74 -1.55 8.11
N SER A 241 22.83 -2.32 7.97
CA SER A 241 23.94 -2.04 7.06
C SER A 241 23.62 -2.31 5.58
N HIS A 242 22.42 -2.81 5.27
CA HIS A 242 21.98 -3.10 3.90
C HIS A 242 21.55 -1.85 3.13
N TYR A 243 21.39 -0.72 3.79
CA TYR A 243 20.95 0.52 3.16
C TYR A 243 21.62 1.71 3.83
N GLU A 244 21.66 2.81 3.09
CA GLU A 244 22.16 4.10 3.54
C GLU A 244 21.12 5.17 3.22
N ARG A 245 20.98 6.17 4.09
CA ARG A 245 20.13 7.34 3.79
C ARG A 245 20.88 8.25 2.82
N VAL A 246 20.12 8.83 1.90
CA VAL A 246 20.65 9.75 0.88
C VAL A 246 19.94 11.09 0.96
N GLN A 247 20.63 12.14 0.53
CA GLN A 247 20.08 13.48 0.58
C GLN A 247 18.94 13.64 -0.43
N MET A 248 17.79 14.10 0.05
CA MET A 248 16.67 14.49 -0.78
C MET A 248 16.18 15.89 -0.41
N LEU A 249 15.82 16.69 -1.41
CA LEU A 249 15.26 18.02 -1.25
C LEU A 249 13.94 18.12 -2.02
N LEU A 250 13.01 18.93 -1.49
CA LEU A 250 11.80 19.30 -2.21
C LEU A 250 12.00 20.63 -2.92
N SER A 251 11.51 20.74 -4.15
CA SER A 251 11.66 21.96 -4.94
C SER A 251 10.34 22.42 -5.55
N ASP A 252 10.14 23.73 -5.56
CA ASP A 252 9.08 24.43 -6.32
C ASP A 252 9.64 25.09 -7.60
N ARG A 253 10.94 24.95 -7.87
CA ARG A 253 11.61 25.64 -9.00
C ARG A 253 11.24 25.07 -10.37
N PHE A 254 10.76 23.83 -10.41
CA PHE A 254 10.34 23.17 -11.63
C PHE A 254 9.19 22.21 -11.33
N LEU A 255 8.47 21.83 -12.39
CA LEU A 255 7.37 20.88 -12.31
C LEU A 255 7.85 19.53 -12.84
N GLY A 256 7.48 18.47 -12.13
CA GLY A 256 7.52 17.12 -12.71
C GLY A 256 6.21 16.79 -13.43
N PHE A 257 6.20 15.67 -14.15
CA PHE A 257 5.00 15.14 -14.80
C PHE A 257 4.79 13.66 -14.45
N PHE A 258 3.61 13.14 -14.81
CA PHE A 258 3.30 11.72 -14.65
C PHE A 258 3.21 11.01 -16.00
N MET A 259 3.56 9.73 -15.96
CA MET A 259 3.14 8.78 -16.97
C MET A 259 2.29 7.69 -16.32
N VAL A 260 1.27 7.23 -17.04
CA VAL A 260 0.30 6.26 -16.55
C VAL A 260 0.02 5.21 -17.62
N PRO A 261 -0.61 4.06 -17.28
CA PRO A 261 -0.90 3.04 -18.29
C PRO A 261 -1.87 3.57 -19.36
N ALA A 262 -1.66 3.19 -20.61
CA ALA A 262 -2.40 3.70 -21.76
C ALA A 262 -3.86 3.22 -21.81
N GLN A 263 -4.07 1.90 -21.65
CA GLN A 263 -5.37 1.26 -21.80
C GLN A 263 -6.05 0.94 -20.46
N SER A 264 -5.27 0.87 -19.37
CA SER A 264 -5.77 0.41 -18.08
C SER A 264 -5.58 1.45 -16.97
N SER A 265 -6.21 1.17 -15.84
CA SER A 265 -5.87 1.78 -14.56
C SER A 265 -4.41 1.46 -14.17
N TRP A 266 -3.82 2.27 -13.29
CA TRP A 266 -2.62 1.88 -12.54
C TRP A 266 -2.97 1.09 -11.27
N ASN A 267 -4.13 1.34 -10.67
CA ASN A 267 -4.58 0.68 -9.44
C ASN A 267 -5.37 -0.61 -9.72
N TYR A 268 -4.82 -1.74 -9.30
CA TYR A 268 -5.41 -3.08 -9.37
C TYR A 268 -5.82 -3.63 -8.00
N ASN A 269 -5.83 -2.82 -6.93
CA ASN A 269 -6.23 -3.28 -5.59
C ASN A 269 -7.66 -3.84 -5.52
N PHE A 270 -8.58 -3.39 -6.38
CA PHE A 270 -9.95 -3.93 -6.49
C PHE A 270 -10.11 -4.94 -7.63
N MET A 271 -9.05 -5.24 -8.36
CA MET A 271 -9.01 -6.10 -9.55
C MET A 271 -7.81 -7.05 -9.48
N GLY A 272 -7.44 -7.53 -8.29
CA GLY A 272 -6.21 -8.28 -8.06
C GLY A 272 -6.05 -9.51 -8.95
N VAL A 273 -7.16 -10.18 -9.29
CA VAL A 273 -7.19 -11.33 -10.22
C VAL A 273 -6.76 -10.99 -11.66
N ARG A 274 -6.80 -9.71 -12.04
CA ARG A 274 -6.36 -9.23 -13.37
C ARG A 274 -4.90 -8.79 -13.39
N HIS A 275 -4.25 -8.73 -12.23
CA HIS A 275 -2.84 -8.37 -12.14
C HIS A 275 -1.97 -9.63 -12.23
N ASP A 276 -0.98 -9.62 -13.11
CA ASP A 276 0.00 -10.69 -13.26
C ASP A 276 1.43 -10.10 -13.27
N PRO A 277 2.42 -10.71 -12.60
CA PRO A 277 3.79 -10.21 -12.60
C PRO A 277 4.42 -10.07 -14.00
N ASN A 278 4.00 -10.88 -14.96
CA ASN A 278 4.51 -10.86 -16.33
C ASN A 278 3.63 -10.05 -17.30
N MET A 279 2.60 -9.36 -16.78
CA MET A 279 1.73 -8.54 -17.62
C MET A 279 2.51 -7.45 -18.34
N LYS A 280 2.07 -7.14 -19.56
CA LYS A 280 2.63 -6.07 -20.37
C LYS A 280 1.74 -4.84 -20.30
N TYR A 281 2.37 -3.67 -20.38
CA TYR A 281 1.65 -2.40 -20.40
C TYR A 281 2.39 -1.39 -21.27
N GLU A 282 1.61 -0.51 -21.88
CA GLU A 282 2.06 0.68 -22.57
C GLU A 282 1.75 1.91 -21.73
N LEU A 283 2.47 3.01 -21.96
CA LEU A 283 2.34 4.25 -21.19
C LEU A 283 1.75 5.37 -22.04
N GLN A 284 1.13 6.33 -21.36
CA GLN A 284 0.69 7.59 -21.94
C GLN A 284 1.02 8.76 -21.01
N LEU A 285 1.14 9.96 -21.58
CA LEU A 285 1.32 11.19 -20.83
C LEU A 285 -0.03 11.68 -20.28
N ALA A 286 -0.33 11.32 -19.04
CA ALA A 286 -1.52 11.78 -18.34
C ALA A 286 -1.32 11.74 -16.82
N ASN A 287 -2.19 12.44 -16.08
CA ASN A 287 -2.16 12.42 -14.62
C ASN A 287 -2.88 11.17 -14.06
N PRO A 288 -2.35 10.57 -12.98
CA PRO A 288 -2.99 9.44 -12.34
C PRO A 288 -4.30 9.84 -11.67
N LYS A 289 -5.27 8.92 -11.75
CA LYS A 289 -6.55 9.01 -11.05
C LYS A 289 -6.41 8.58 -9.60
N GLU A 290 -7.30 9.07 -8.73
CA GLU A 290 -7.29 8.82 -7.29
C GLU A 290 -7.55 7.34 -6.96
N PHE A 291 -7.06 6.84 -5.83
CA PHE A 291 -7.16 5.43 -5.45
C PHE A 291 -8.58 4.85 -5.62
N TYR A 292 -9.60 5.58 -5.16
CA TYR A 292 -11.01 5.19 -5.17
C TYR A 292 -11.80 5.75 -6.37
N HIS A 293 -11.13 6.21 -7.43
CA HIS A 293 -11.80 6.61 -8.67
C HIS A 293 -12.60 5.44 -9.26
N GLU A 294 -13.76 5.73 -9.87
CA GLU A 294 -14.71 4.74 -10.43
C GLU A 294 -14.04 3.65 -11.27
N VAL A 295 -13.22 4.07 -12.26
CA VAL A 295 -12.47 3.18 -13.16
C VAL A 295 -11.58 2.14 -12.46
N HIS A 296 -11.18 2.35 -11.20
CA HIS A 296 -10.37 1.40 -10.44
C HIS A 296 -11.22 0.30 -9.78
N ARG A 297 -12.53 0.51 -9.68
CA ARG A 297 -13.46 -0.34 -8.92
C ARG A 297 -14.77 -0.63 -9.68
N PRO A 298 -14.70 -1.10 -10.93
CA PRO A 298 -15.87 -1.29 -11.78
C PRO A 298 -16.90 -2.27 -11.20
N SER A 299 -16.45 -3.29 -10.46
CA SER A 299 -17.34 -4.28 -9.82
C SER A 299 -18.33 -3.64 -8.84
N HIS A 300 -17.92 -2.60 -8.09
CA HIS A 300 -18.82 -1.91 -7.17
C HIS A 300 -19.97 -1.18 -7.89
N PHE A 301 -19.74 -0.71 -9.12
CA PHE A 301 -20.75 0.00 -9.91
C PHE A 301 -21.63 -0.98 -10.69
N LEU A 302 -21.04 -2.03 -11.28
CA LEU A 302 -21.78 -3.07 -12.00
C LEU A 302 -22.71 -3.86 -11.08
N ASN A 303 -22.25 -4.21 -9.87
CA ASN A 303 -23.08 -4.94 -8.90
C ASN A 303 -24.26 -4.11 -8.40
N PHE A 304 -24.13 -2.78 -8.36
CA PHE A 304 -25.24 -1.91 -7.98
C PHE A 304 -26.33 -1.88 -9.07
N ALA A 305 -25.95 -1.90 -10.35
CA ALA A 305 -26.90 -1.92 -11.47
C ALA A 305 -27.75 -3.21 -11.49
N LEU A 306 -27.19 -4.35 -11.05
CA LEU A 306 -27.93 -5.63 -10.98
C LEU A 306 -29.04 -5.66 -9.94
N LEU A 307 -29.08 -4.69 -9.01
CA LEU A 307 -30.08 -4.62 -7.95
C LEU A 307 -31.41 -3.96 -8.38
N GLN A 308 -31.51 -3.52 -9.64
CA GLN A 308 -32.68 -2.81 -10.19
C GLN A 308 -33.94 -3.69 -10.37
N GLU A 309 -33.86 -5.02 -10.25
CA GLU A 309 -35.05 -5.90 -10.33
C GLU A 309 -36.02 -5.73 -9.13
N GLY A 310 -35.69 -4.90 -8.13
CA GLY A 310 -36.54 -4.56 -6.99
C GLY A 310 -37.56 -3.43 -7.20
N GLU A 311 -37.60 -2.80 -8.37
CA GLU A 311 -38.47 -1.63 -8.68
C GLU A 311 -39.98 -1.94 -8.82
N VAL A 312 -40.44 -3.14 -8.43
CA VAL A 312 -41.87 -3.48 -8.45
C VAL A 312 -42.65 -2.78 -7.33
N TYR A 313 -41.96 -2.28 -6.29
CA TYR A 313 -42.56 -1.47 -5.23
C TYR A 313 -42.35 0.02 -5.53
N SER A 314 -43.45 0.76 -5.73
CA SER A 314 -43.48 2.19 -6.13
C SER A 314 -43.33 2.46 -7.64
N ALA A 315 -44.09 1.74 -8.47
CA ALA A 315 -44.14 1.91 -9.93
C ALA A 315 -44.77 3.24 -10.39
N ASP A 316 -45.64 3.85 -9.56
CA ASP A 316 -46.15 5.19 -9.81
C ASP A 316 -45.06 6.20 -9.46
N ARG A 317 -44.43 6.77 -10.49
CA ARG A 317 -43.45 7.84 -10.36
C ARG A 317 -44.06 9.15 -10.82
N GLU A 318 -44.45 9.97 -9.86
CA GLU A 318 -44.77 11.38 -10.13
C GLU A 318 -43.46 12.12 -10.36
N ASP A 319 -43.13 12.37 -11.63
CA ASP A 319 -42.04 13.25 -12.02
C ASP A 319 -42.61 14.53 -12.63
N LEU A 320 -42.70 15.57 -11.80
CA LEU A 320 -43.25 16.88 -12.18
C LEU A 320 -42.21 17.79 -12.85
N TYR A 321 -40.98 17.29 -13.05
CA TYR A 321 -39.87 18.05 -13.63
C TYR A 321 -39.15 17.22 -14.69
N ALA A 322 -39.18 17.70 -15.94
CA ALA A 322 -38.49 17.09 -17.07
C ALA A 322 -36.96 17.19 -16.97
#